data_AF-A0A254QPV2-F1
#
_entry.id   AF-A0A254QPV2-F1
#
_cell.length_a   1.000
_cell.length_b   1.000
_cell.length_c   1.000
_cell.angle_alpha   90.00
_cell.angle_beta   90.00
_cell.angle_gamma   90.00
#
_symmetry.space_group_name_H-M   'P 1'
#
loop_
_entity.id
_entity.type
_entity.pdbx_description
1 polymer ?
#
loop_
_entity_poly.entity_id
_entity_poly.type
_entity_poly.pdbx_seq_one_letter_code
_entity_poly.pdbx_strand_id
1 'polypeptide(L)'
;MLRDFVETNLDAHQIGDLLTMAGFELEGIEEVGDEFVLDIKVMSNRGDGLSVFGLSREVLAKDLESKATDLYRAAADRFKDVSPSSSVALQANAATIESSDCRRFAVRGFEGVNAKAESPAWMQKRLDACGMRPISLLVDLTNYVMLELGQPLHAFDRAKLTEGRLVVRHAQPGEKLTTLNGDEHELNGQMMICDAAKPVGVPGVMGGLETEVTDDTTSLLLESANFVNKVVRKTRKQLGLSTEASYRFERSVDPDGVTAATRRFTQLLLQVQPGVE
;
A
#
# COMPACT_ATOMS: atom_id res chain seq x y z
N MET A 1 -12.66 -3.10 -10.86
CA MET A 1 -12.24 -1.98 -9.96
C MET A 1 -12.47 -0.59 -10.55
N LEU A 2 -12.01 -0.28 -11.77
CA LEU A 2 -12.10 1.09 -12.34
C LEU A 2 -13.52 1.67 -12.34
N ARG A 3 -14.53 0.84 -12.67
CA ARG A 3 -15.95 1.24 -12.65
C ARG A 3 -16.50 1.58 -11.26
N ASP A 4 -15.81 1.23 -10.17
CA ASP A 4 -16.21 1.67 -8.83
C ASP A 4 -15.92 3.16 -8.62
N PHE A 5 -15.01 3.74 -9.41
CA PHE A 5 -14.60 5.15 -9.35
C PHE A 5 -15.24 6.00 -10.45
N VAL A 6 -15.59 5.41 -11.59
CA VAL A 6 -16.06 6.13 -12.78
C VAL A 6 -17.30 5.46 -13.37
N GLU A 7 -18.38 6.22 -13.47
CA GLU A 7 -19.53 5.90 -14.30
C GLU A 7 -19.25 6.38 -15.74
N THR A 8 -19.21 5.46 -16.70
CA THR A 8 -18.99 5.76 -18.12
C THR A 8 -19.70 4.74 -19.00
N ASN A 9 -20.12 5.19 -20.19
CA ASN A 9 -20.72 4.35 -21.23
C ASN A 9 -19.67 3.66 -22.12
N LEU A 10 -18.38 3.99 -21.95
CA LEU A 10 -17.30 3.39 -22.73
C LEU A 10 -17.12 1.91 -22.35
N ASP A 11 -16.85 1.06 -23.34
CA ASP A 11 -16.44 -0.32 -23.12
C ASP A 11 -14.94 -0.43 -22.76
N ALA A 12 -14.45 -1.65 -22.50
CA ALA A 12 -13.06 -1.88 -22.09
C ALA A 12 -12.03 -1.44 -23.15
N HIS A 13 -12.34 -1.65 -24.45
CA HIS A 13 -11.45 -1.24 -25.54
C HIS A 13 -11.39 0.28 -25.64
N GLN A 14 -12.54 0.95 -25.59
CA GLN A 14 -12.62 2.41 -25.64
C GLN A 14 -11.93 3.07 -24.45
N ILE A 15 -12.03 2.48 -23.24
CA ILE A 15 -11.28 2.95 -22.07
C ILE A 15 -9.78 2.78 -22.30
N GLY A 16 -9.34 1.62 -22.82
CA GLY A 16 -7.94 1.36 -23.14
C GLY A 16 -7.36 2.32 -24.19
N ASP A 17 -8.11 2.62 -25.25
CA ASP A 17 -7.74 3.60 -26.28
C ASP A 17 -7.62 5.02 -25.66
N LEU A 18 -8.59 5.40 -24.83
CA LEU A 18 -8.59 6.68 -24.14
C LEU A 18 -7.36 6.82 -23.21
N LEU A 19 -7.04 5.78 -22.44
CA LEU A 19 -5.86 5.74 -21.57
C LEU A 19 -4.55 5.81 -22.38
N THR A 20 -4.50 5.14 -23.54
CA THR A 20 -3.37 5.22 -24.47
C THR A 20 -3.16 6.65 -24.95
N MET A 21 -4.24 7.36 -25.30
CA MET A 21 -4.20 8.79 -25.66
C MET A 21 -3.86 9.70 -24.47
N ALA A 22 -3.97 9.22 -23.24
CA ALA A 22 -3.53 9.89 -22.03
C ALA A 22 -2.08 9.53 -21.63
N GLY A 23 -1.38 8.69 -22.40
CA GLY A 23 0.01 8.31 -22.16
C GLY A 23 0.21 7.04 -21.32
N PHE A 24 -0.82 6.18 -21.26
CA PHE A 24 -0.79 4.86 -20.64
C PHE A 24 -1.04 3.79 -21.69
N GLU A 25 0.03 3.20 -22.22
CA GLU A 25 -0.05 2.23 -23.32
C GLU A 25 -0.81 0.97 -22.88
N LEU A 26 -1.90 0.66 -23.57
CA LEU A 26 -2.62 -0.61 -23.42
C LEU A 26 -1.82 -1.73 -24.10
N GLU A 27 -1.34 -2.69 -23.31
CA GLU A 27 -0.61 -3.86 -23.82
C GLU A 27 -1.56 -5.02 -24.12
N GLY A 28 -2.69 -5.12 -23.40
CA GLY A 28 -3.66 -6.19 -23.59
C GLY A 28 -4.96 -5.97 -22.82
N ILE A 29 -5.97 -6.76 -23.18
CA ILE A 29 -7.22 -6.89 -22.43
C ILE A 29 -7.50 -8.38 -22.24
N GLU A 30 -7.69 -8.79 -21.00
CA GLU A 30 -8.05 -10.15 -20.63
C GLU A 30 -9.49 -10.20 -20.09
N GLU A 31 -10.24 -11.23 -20.45
CA GLU A 31 -11.57 -11.50 -19.88
C GLU A 31 -11.41 -12.44 -18.68
N VAL A 32 -11.74 -11.95 -17.48
CA VAL A 32 -11.63 -12.70 -16.23
C VAL A 32 -13.01 -12.83 -15.60
N GLY A 33 -13.69 -13.92 -15.95
CA GLY A 33 -15.08 -14.16 -15.56
C GLY A 33 -16.02 -13.21 -16.31
N ASP A 34 -16.62 -12.27 -15.58
CA ASP A 34 -17.55 -11.25 -16.08
C ASP A 34 -16.92 -9.84 -16.12
N GLU A 35 -15.63 -9.72 -15.82
CA GLU A 35 -14.88 -8.47 -15.85
C GLU A 35 -13.79 -8.49 -16.94
N PHE A 36 -13.41 -7.31 -17.41
CA PHE A 36 -12.23 -7.12 -18.25
C PHE A 36 -11.09 -6.54 -17.43
N VAL A 37 -9.90 -7.12 -17.58
CA VAL A 37 -8.64 -6.64 -17.00
C VAL A 37 -7.84 -5.97 -18.11
N LEU A 38 -7.49 -4.71 -17.90
CA LEU A 38 -6.66 -3.95 -18.83
C LEU A 38 -5.21 -4.04 -18.36
N ASP A 39 -4.34 -4.57 -19.21
CA ASP A 39 -2.89 -4.53 -19.00
C ASP A 39 -2.35 -3.20 -19.50
N ILE A 40 -1.87 -2.38 -18.57
CA ILE A 40 -1.48 -0.99 -18.81
C ILE A 40 -0.01 -0.80 -18.46
N LYS A 41 0.79 -0.46 -19.46
CA LYS A 41 2.18 -0.08 -19.26
C LYS A 41 2.28 1.35 -18.78
N VAL A 42 2.94 1.51 -17.63
CA VAL A 42 3.14 2.82 -17.00
C VAL A 42 4.58 3.30 -17.13
N MET A 43 4.74 4.43 -17.82
CA MET A 43 6.03 5.10 -18.01
C MET A 43 6.56 5.69 -16.71
N SER A 44 7.89 5.87 -16.59
CA SER A 44 8.55 6.27 -15.35
C SER A 44 8.12 7.65 -14.82
N ASN A 45 7.66 8.54 -15.69
CA ASN A 45 7.15 9.87 -15.34
C ASN A 45 5.65 9.88 -14.97
N ARG A 46 4.97 8.74 -15.07
CA ARG A 46 3.52 8.59 -14.86
C ARG A 46 3.18 7.65 -13.70
N GLY A 47 3.92 7.76 -12.60
CA GLY A 47 3.68 6.95 -11.39
C GLY A 47 2.24 7.05 -10.87
N ASP A 48 1.53 8.11 -11.21
CA ASP A 48 0.11 8.28 -10.93
C ASP A 48 -0.79 7.18 -11.50
N GLY A 49 -0.44 6.60 -12.65
CA GLY A 49 -1.18 5.50 -13.26
C GLY A 49 -0.97 4.14 -12.60
N LEU A 50 -0.14 4.03 -11.56
CA LEU A 50 0.04 2.79 -10.78
C LEU A 50 -1.06 2.55 -9.74
N SER A 51 -2.21 3.16 -9.96
CA SER A 51 -3.39 3.06 -9.10
C SER A 51 -4.67 3.15 -9.90
N VAL A 52 -5.71 2.44 -9.45
CA VAL A 52 -7.04 2.55 -10.06
C VAL A 52 -7.58 3.97 -9.92
N PHE A 53 -7.37 4.62 -8.77
CA PHE A 53 -7.76 6.01 -8.57
C PHE A 53 -7.09 6.96 -9.56
N GLY A 54 -5.79 6.78 -9.84
CA GLY A 54 -5.06 7.57 -10.82
C GLY A 54 -5.54 7.37 -12.26
N LEU A 55 -5.72 6.13 -12.70
CA LEU A 55 -6.29 5.83 -14.03
C LEU A 55 -7.73 6.37 -14.15
N SER A 56 -8.53 6.26 -13.09
CA SER A 56 -9.89 6.79 -13.04
C SER A 56 -9.95 8.31 -13.23
N ARG A 57 -8.97 9.04 -12.65
CA ARG A 57 -8.84 10.47 -12.86
C ARG A 57 -8.61 10.83 -14.33
N GLU A 58 -7.86 10.01 -15.06
CA GLU A 58 -7.58 10.22 -16.49
C GLU A 58 -8.81 9.95 -17.34
N VAL A 59 -9.59 8.90 -17.02
CA VAL A 59 -10.88 8.63 -17.66
C VAL A 59 -11.83 9.81 -17.44
N LEU A 60 -11.99 10.28 -16.19
CA LEU A 60 -12.83 11.42 -15.85
C LEU A 60 -12.42 12.73 -16.55
N ALA A 61 -11.12 12.90 -16.81
CA ALA A 61 -10.61 14.09 -17.49
C ALA A 61 -10.84 14.07 -19.01
N LYS A 62 -10.99 12.88 -19.62
CA LYS A 62 -11.01 12.69 -21.07
C LYS A 62 -12.40 12.33 -21.61
N ASP A 63 -13.17 11.55 -20.88
CA ASP A 63 -14.55 11.21 -21.22
C ASP A 63 -15.51 12.25 -20.63
N LEU A 64 -15.98 13.16 -21.48
CA LEU A 64 -16.86 14.26 -21.08
C LEU A 64 -18.24 13.79 -20.58
N GLU A 65 -18.64 12.57 -20.91
CA GLU A 65 -19.91 11.98 -20.47
C GLU A 65 -19.75 11.19 -19.16
N SER A 66 -18.50 10.97 -18.72
CA SER A 66 -18.23 10.23 -17.49
C SER A 66 -18.57 11.03 -16.24
N LYS A 67 -18.88 10.33 -15.15
CA LYS A 67 -19.18 10.91 -13.84
C LYS A 67 -18.37 10.23 -12.76
N ALA A 68 -17.87 11.05 -11.83
CA ALA A 68 -17.24 10.55 -10.62
C ALA A 68 -18.28 9.88 -9.72
N THR A 69 -17.98 8.68 -9.24
CA THR A 69 -18.78 8.00 -8.21
C THR A 69 -18.53 8.63 -6.84
N ASP A 70 -19.31 8.20 -5.85
CA ASP A 70 -19.09 8.60 -4.45
C ASP A 70 -17.75 8.07 -3.91
N LEU A 71 -17.29 6.90 -4.37
CA LEU A 71 -15.99 6.38 -3.99
C LEU A 71 -14.85 7.26 -4.53
N TYR A 72 -14.95 7.73 -5.78
CA TYR A 72 -13.98 8.68 -6.32
C TYR A 72 -13.96 9.98 -5.52
N ARG A 73 -15.12 10.54 -5.21
CA ARG A 73 -15.21 11.76 -4.38
C ARG A 73 -14.60 11.54 -3.00
N ALA A 74 -14.89 10.41 -2.36
CA ALA A 74 -14.30 10.07 -1.06
C ALA A 74 -12.77 9.94 -1.12
N ALA A 75 -12.22 9.35 -2.19
CA ALA A 75 -10.78 9.24 -2.39
C ALA A 75 -10.14 10.61 -2.68
N ALA A 76 -10.77 11.45 -3.50
CA ALA A 76 -10.34 12.82 -3.76
C ALA A 76 -10.33 13.68 -2.49
N ASP A 77 -11.32 13.48 -1.61
CA ASP A 77 -11.42 14.10 -0.29
C ASP A 77 -10.54 13.40 0.78
N ARG A 78 -9.63 12.52 0.36
CA ARG A 78 -8.63 11.82 1.20
C ARG A 78 -9.22 10.95 2.29
N PHE A 79 -10.43 10.43 2.05
CA PHE A 79 -11.27 9.65 2.94
C PHE A 79 -11.53 10.33 4.30
N LYS A 80 -12.76 10.23 4.78
CA LYS A 80 -13.06 10.64 6.15
C LYS A 80 -12.42 9.67 7.12
N ASP A 81 -11.89 10.22 8.20
CA ASP A 81 -11.39 9.38 9.28
C ASP A 81 -12.56 8.64 9.94
N VAL A 82 -12.30 7.40 10.33
CA VAL A 82 -13.25 6.62 11.13
C VAL A 82 -12.75 6.75 12.56
N SER A 83 -13.50 7.47 13.40
CA SER A 83 -13.08 7.75 14.78
C SER A 83 -12.87 6.43 15.55
N PRO A 84 -11.69 6.20 16.15
CA PRO A 84 -11.52 5.08 17.06
C PRO A 84 -12.17 5.34 18.42
N SER A 85 -12.59 4.25 19.04
CA SER A 85 -12.86 4.13 20.48
C SER A 85 -11.64 4.60 21.29
N SER A 86 -11.76 5.77 21.93
CA SER A 86 -11.11 6.32 23.14
C SER A 86 -9.64 6.06 23.57
N SER A 87 -8.82 5.16 23.03
CA SER A 87 -7.45 4.96 23.55
C SER A 87 -6.36 5.81 22.86
N VAL A 88 -6.37 7.13 23.11
CA VAL A 88 -5.34 8.08 22.64
C VAL A 88 -3.91 7.71 23.10
N ALA A 89 -3.79 6.93 24.19
CA ALA A 89 -2.51 6.56 24.79
C ALA A 89 -1.62 5.67 23.90
N LEU A 90 -2.20 4.91 22.96
CA LEU A 90 -1.44 4.03 22.06
C LEU A 90 -0.69 4.77 20.95
N GLN A 91 -1.04 6.03 20.67
CA GLN A 91 -0.54 6.77 19.51
C GLN A 91 0.67 7.67 19.81
N ALA A 92 0.81 8.15 21.05
CA ALA A 92 1.96 8.95 21.44
C ALA A 92 3.20 8.05 21.50
N ASN A 93 4.17 8.27 20.61
CA ASN A 93 5.43 7.51 20.44
C ASN A 93 5.39 6.24 19.57
N ALA A 94 4.31 6.00 18.80
CA ALA A 94 4.26 4.84 17.90
C ALA A 94 5.28 4.89 16.75
N ALA A 95 5.78 6.09 16.41
CA ALA A 95 6.80 6.27 15.38
C ALA A 95 7.75 7.44 15.66
N THR A 96 9.00 7.33 15.21
CA THR A 96 9.97 8.42 15.16
C THR A 96 10.68 8.43 13.80
N ILE A 97 10.88 9.61 13.22
CA ILE A 97 11.61 9.78 11.96
C ILE A 97 12.96 10.46 12.29
N GLU A 98 14.06 9.73 12.09
CA GLU A 98 15.42 10.24 12.29
C GLU A 98 16.14 10.51 10.96
N SER A 99 15.67 9.89 9.87
CA SER A 99 16.21 10.10 8.51
C SER A 99 15.38 11.12 7.72
N SER A 100 16.06 12.07 7.08
CA SER A 100 15.45 13.03 6.14
C SER A 100 15.03 12.39 4.81
N ASP A 101 15.43 11.14 4.55
CA ASP A 101 14.99 10.37 3.38
C ASP A 101 13.56 9.83 3.52
N CYS A 102 12.96 9.95 4.71
CA CYS A 102 11.53 9.76 4.96
C CYS A 102 10.86 11.12 5.17
N ARG A 103 10.04 11.53 4.20
CA ARG A 103 9.39 12.86 4.21
C ARG A 103 8.13 12.89 5.05
N ARG A 104 7.45 11.75 5.14
CA ARG A 104 6.22 11.57 5.91
C ARG A 104 6.09 10.11 6.33
N PHE A 105 5.72 9.89 7.58
CA PHE A 105 5.48 8.55 8.13
C PHE A 105 4.23 8.61 8.99
N ALA A 106 3.23 7.82 8.64
CA ALA A 106 2.01 7.66 9.41
C ALA A 106 1.95 6.22 9.92
N VAL A 107 1.59 6.09 11.20
CA VAL A 107 1.32 4.81 11.82
C VAL A 107 -0.09 4.83 12.39
N ARG A 108 -0.84 3.75 12.16
CA ARG A 108 -2.11 3.51 12.83
C ARG A 108 -2.06 2.18 13.56
N GLY A 109 -2.30 2.19 14.87
CA GLY A 109 -2.45 0.98 15.66
C GLY A 109 -3.88 0.43 15.54
N PHE A 110 -4.00 -0.88 15.61
CA PHE A 110 -5.28 -1.59 15.70
C PHE A 110 -5.20 -2.68 16.76
N GLU A 111 -6.27 -2.85 17.52
CA GLU A 111 -6.42 -3.88 18.56
C GLU A 111 -7.63 -4.78 18.28
N GLY A 112 -7.57 -6.04 18.74
CA GLY A 112 -8.69 -6.99 18.59
C GLY A 112 -8.88 -7.52 17.17
N VAL A 113 -7.81 -7.50 16.35
CA VAL A 113 -7.84 -8.02 14.98
C VAL A 113 -7.91 -9.55 15.00
N ASN A 114 -8.73 -10.14 14.14
CA ASN A 114 -8.73 -11.57 13.87
C ASN A 114 -7.94 -11.85 12.58
N ALA A 115 -6.64 -12.11 12.68
CA ALA A 115 -5.81 -12.35 11.49
C ALA A 115 -6.19 -13.63 10.71
N LYS A 116 -6.92 -14.57 11.32
CA LYS A 116 -7.41 -15.81 10.67
C LYS A 116 -8.64 -15.59 9.79
N ALA A 117 -9.24 -14.40 9.82
CA ALA A 117 -10.36 -14.10 8.94
C ALA A 117 -9.90 -14.13 7.48
N GLU A 118 -10.71 -14.72 6.61
CA GLU A 118 -10.46 -14.70 5.19
C GLU A 118 -10.81 -13.34 4.59
N SER A 119 -10.07 -12.96 3.55
CA SER A 119 -10.40 -11.80 2.72
C SER A 119 -11.76 -11.99 2.06
N PRO A 120 -12.60 -10.95 1.93
CA PRO A 120 -13.84 -11.06 1.18
C PRO A 120 -13.60 -11.55 -0.25
N ALA A 121 -14.47 -12.42 -0.77
CA ALA A 121 -14.30 -13.05 -2.10
C ALA A 121 -14.11 -12.02 -3.24
N TRP A 122 -14.79 -10.88 -3.16
CA TRP A 122 -14.65 -9.80 -4.15
C TRP A 122 -13.25 -9.18 -4.15
N MET A 123 -12.58 -9.12 -2.99
CA MET A 123 -11.21 -8.60 -2.86
C MET A 123 -10.21 -9.62 -3.40
N GLN A 124 -10.38 -10.89 -3.03
CA GLN A 124 -9.55 -11.98 -3.53
C GLN A 124 -9.57 -12.06 -5.06
N LYS A 125 -10.77 -12.05 -5.68
CA LYS A 125 -10.93 -12.08 -7.13
C LYS A 125 -10.22 -10.91 -7.81
N ARG A 126 -10.30 -9.70 -7.25
CA ARG A 126 -9.68 -8.49 -7.81
C ARG A 126 -8.16 -8.51 -7.68
N LEU A 127 -7.64 -8.95 -6.55
CA LEU A 127 -6.20 -9.12 -6.36
C LEU A 127 -5.63 -10.14 -7.35
N ASP A 128 -6.28 -11.29 -7.47
CA ASP A 128 -5.89 -12.37 -8.40
C ASP A 128 -5.91 -11.89 -9.86
N ALA A 129 -6.98 -11.19 -10.25
CA ALA A 129 -7.09 -10.56 -11.58
C ALA A 129 -6.01 -9.50 -11.87
N CYS A 130 -5.40 -8.90 -10.84
CA CYS A 130 -4.27 -8.00 -10.97
C CYS A 130 -2.91 -8.71 -10.75
N GLY A 131 -2.88 -10.04 -10.83
CA GLY A 131 -1.65 -10.85 -10.70
C GLY A 131 -1.12 -10.97 -9.28
N MET A 132 -1.92 -10.62 -8.26
CA MET A 132 -1.55 -10.69 -6.85
C MET A 132 -2.30 -11.84 -6.18
N ARG A 133 -1.60 -12.95 -5.90
CA ARG A 133 -2.18 -14.09 -5.17
C ARG A 133 -2.67 -13.63 -3.78
N PRO A 134 -3.94 -13.86 -3.42
CA PRO A 134 -4.44 -13.63 -2.05
C PRO A 134 -3.67 -14.47 -1.02
N ILE A 135 -3.41 -13.91 0.17
CA ILE A 135 -2.60 -14.53 1.22
C ILE A 135 -3.36 -14.60 2.54
N SER A 136 -3.73 -13.45 3.09
CA SER A 136 -4.47 -13.31 4.34
C SER A 136 -5.17 -11.96 4.36
N LEU A 137 -6.20 -11.78 5.20
CA LEU A 137 -6.96 -10.53 5.23
C LEU A 137 -6.08 -9.28 5.36
N LEU A 138 -5.09 -9.31 6.24
CA LEU A 138 -4.24 -8.13 6.50
C LEU A 138 -3.29 -7.83 5.33
N VAL A 139 -2.71 -8.87 4.71
CA VAL A 139 -1.83 -8.72 3.53
C VAL A 139 -2.63 -8.31 2.30
N ASP A 140 -3.82 -8.86 2.15
CA ASP A 140 -4.71 -8.55 1.02
C ASP A 140 -5.26 -7.13 1.13
N LEU A 141 -5.58 -6.65 2.33
CA LEU A 141 -5.98 -5.27 2.56
C LEU A 141 -4.86 -4.27 2.19
N THR A 142 -3.60 -4.53 2.57
CA THR A 142 -2.49 -3.62 2.22
C THR A 142 -2.25 -3.62 0.72
N ASN A 143 -2.29 -4.79 0.07
CA ASN A 143 -2.16 -4.93 -1.38
C ASN A 143 -3.32 -4.27 -2.12
N TYR A 144 -4.55 -4.47 -1.66
CA TYR A 144 -5.75 -3.92 -2.29
C TYR A 144 -5.74 -2.39 -2.23
N VAL A 145 -5.44 -1.80 -1.06
CA VAL A 145 -5.33 -0.34 -0.93
C VAL A 145 -4.17 0.22 -1.77
N MET A 146 -3.06 -0.51 -1.89
CA MET A 146 -1.96 -0.13 -2.78
C MET A 146 -2.40 -0.12 -4.25
N LEU A 147 -3.15 -1.11 -4.73
CA LEU A 147 -3.70 -1.11 -6.09
C LEU A 147 -4.76 -0.02 -6.29
N GLU A 148 -5.62 0.16 -5.29
CA GLU A 148 -6.73 1.11 -5.36
C GLU A 148 -6.23 2.57 -5.39
N LEU A 149 -5.31 2.93 -4.48
CA LEU A 149 -4.89 4.31 -4.24
C LEU A 149 -3.43 4.62 -4.63
N GLY A 150 -2.62 3.61 -4.95
CA GLY A 150 -1.21 3.77 -5.33
C GLY A 150 -0.25 3.95 -4.16
N GLN A 151 -0.73 3.86 -2.91
CA GLN A 151 0.07 4.01 -1.70
C GLN A 151 0.39 2.62 -1.13
N PRO A 152 1.66 2.16 -1.19
CA PRO A 152 2.04 0.94 -0.49
C PRO A 152 1.90 1.11 1.02
N LEU A 153 1.41 0.05 1.66
CA LEU A 153 1.22 -0.07 3.10
C LEU A 153 2.00 -1.28 3.62
N HIS A 154 2.32 -1.27 4.92
CA HIS A 154 2.87 -2.44 5.59
C HIS A 154 2.19 -2.64 6.95
N ALA A 155 1.91 -3.89 7.32
CA ALA A 155 1.35 -4.22 8.62
C ALA A 155 2.41 -5.00 9.41
N PHE A 156 2.79 -4.47 10.57
CA PHE A 156 3.66 -5.14 11.52
C PHE A 156 2.82 -5.76 12.63
N ASP A 157 3.14 -6.99 13.04
CA ASP A 157 2.62 -7.54 14.28
C ASP A 157 3.18 -6.73 15.44
N ARG A 158 2.29 -6.03 16.16
CA ARG A 158 2.71 -5.10 17.21
C ARG A 158 3.37 -5.82 18.38
N ALA A 159 2.95 -7.04 18.69
CA ALA A 159 3.51 -7.83 19.78
C ALA A 159 4.95 -8.26 19.50
N LYS A 160 5.37 -8.28 18.22
CA LYS A 160 6.72 -8.63 17.79
C LYS A 160 7.68 -7.43 17.72
N LEU A 161 7.17 -6.20 17.89
CA LEU A 161 7.98 -4.99 17.89
C LEU A 161 8.50 -4.65 19.29
N THR A 162 9.81 -4.41 19.42
CA THR A 162 10.40 -3.94 20.68
C THR A 162 9.82 -2.56 21.03
N GLU A 163 9.30 -2.42 22.26
CA GLU A 163 8.56 -1.25 22.75
C GLU A 163 7.28 -0.91 21.95
N GLY A 164 6.85 -1.76 21.01
CA GLY A 164 5.64 -1.55 20.22
C GLY A 164 5.66 -0.26 19.41
N ARG A 165 6.84 0.15 18.90
CA ARG A 165 7.02 1.38 18.10
C ARG A 165 7.98 1.18 16.94
N LEU A 166 7.94 2.12 15.99
CA LEU A 166 8.80 2.14 14.80
C LEU A 166 9.75 3.34 14.81
N VAL A 167 10.93 3.17 14.20
CA VAL A 167 11.93 4.22 14.00
C VAL A 167 12.43 4.16 12.58
N VAL A 168 12.39 5.27 11.86
CA VAL A 168 12.99 5.39 10.53
C VAL A 168 14.38 6.00 10.67
N ARG A 169 15.42 5.17 10.58
CA ARG A 169 16.83 5.57 10.74
C ARG A 169 17.74 4.87 9.75
N HIS A 170 19.00 5.28 9.68
CA HIS A 170 20.00 4.53 8.91
C HIS A 170 20.50 3.32 9.70
N ALA A 171 20.79 2.23 8.98
CA ALA A 171 21.40 1.04 9.53
C ALA A 171 22.84 1.33 9.98
N GLN A 172 23.22 0.77 11.12
CA GLN A 172 24.61 0.73 11.57
C GLN A 172 25.37 -0.37 10.84
N PRO A 173 26.67 -0.22 10.58
CA PRO A 173 27.48 -1.26 9.95
C PRO A 173 27.38 -2.60 10.71
N GLY A 174 27.07 -3.67 9.98
CA GLY A 174 26.97 -5.01 10.52
C GLY A 174 25.60 -5.36 11.13
N GLU A 175 24.63 -4.44 11.14
CA GLU A 175 23.24 -4.81 11.37
C GLU A 175 22.76 -5.77 10.29
N LYS A 176 21.83 -6.65 10.64
CA LYS A 176 21.27 -7.64 9.73
C LYS A 176 19.75 -7.56 9.71
N LEU A 177 19.17 -7.96 8.59
CA LEU A 177 17.73 -8.13 8.44
C LEU A 177 17.45 -9.36 7.58
N THR A 178 16.64 -10.28 8.10
CA THR A 178 16.02 -11.33 7.28
C THR A 178 14.70 -10.81 6.72
N THR A 179 14.60 -10.71 5.40
CA THR A 179 13.38 -10.24 4.73
C THR A 179 12.34 -11.35 4.58
N LEU A 180 11.09 -10.99 4.27
CA LEU A 180 9.96 -11.93 4.15
C LEU A 180 10.18 -13.11 3.19
N ASN A 181 11.09 -12.97 2.22
CA ASN A 181 11.47 -14.06 1.31
C ASN A 181 12.49 -15.04 1.91
N GLY A 182 12.94 -14.83 3.15
CA GLY A 182 13.89 -15.67 3.87
C GLY A 182 15.36 -15.29 3.67
N ASP A 183 15.66 -14.30 2.84
CA ASP A 183 17.05 -13.88 2.59
C ASP A 183 17.57 -13.00 3.74
N GLU A 184 18.77 -13.30 4.24
CA GLU A 184 19.48 -12.47 5.22
C GLU A 184 20.34 -11.43 4.50
N HIS A 185 20.18 -10.16 4.88
CA HIS A 185 20.93 -9.03 4.33
C HIS A 185 21.80 -8.40 5.40
N GLU A 186 23.09 -8.24 5.11
CA GLU A 186 23.97 -7.37 5.90
C GLU A 186 23.77 -5.91 5.48
N LEU A 187 23.56 -5.04 6.46
CA LEU A 187 23.21 -3.65 6.27
C LEU A 187 24.41 -2.76 6.58
N ASN A 188 24.55 -1.72 5.78
CA ASN A 188 25.63 -0.75 5.84
C ASN A 188 25.14 0.63 5.38
N GLY A 189 24.49 1.35 6.31
CA GLY A 189 24.09 2.74 6.11
C GLY A 189 22.84 2.98 5.26
N GLN A 190 22.13 1.94 4.82
CA GLN A 190 20.82 2.10 4.17
C GLN A 190 19.80 2.65 5.17
N MET A 191 18.84 3.47 4.71
CA MET A 191 17.67 3.82 5.52
C MET A 191 16.82 2.56 5.74
N MET A 192 16.43 2.33 6.99
CA MET A 192 15.67 1.17 7.46
C MET A 192 14.43 1.60 8.23
N ILE A 193 13.41 0.75 8.22
CA ILE A 193 12.38 0.74 9.26
C ILE A 193 12.91 -0.17 10.37
N CYS A 194 13.01 0.37 11.58
CA CYS A 194 13.48 -0.33 12.76
C CYS A 194 12.39 -0.35 13.83
N ASP A 195 12.46 -1.29 14.76
CA ASP A 195 11.84 -1.11 16.07
C ASP A 195 12.81 -0.35 17.00
N ALA A 196 12.56 -0.38 18.31
CA ALA A 196 13.44 0.26 19.29
C ALA A 196 14.87 -0.33 19.35
N ALA A 197 15.09 -1.55 18.83
CA ALA A 197 16.34 -2.30 18.97
C ALA A 197 17.03 -2.60 17.65
N LYS A 198 16.29 -2.97 16.59
CA LYS A 198 16.85 -3.57 15.37
C LYS A 198 16.06 -3.19 14.11
N PRO A 199 16.65 -3.37 12.91
CA PRO A 199 15.91 -3.28 11.65
C PRO A 199 14.79 -4.32 11.57
N VAL A 200 13.64 -3.90 11.07
CA VAL A 200 12.43 -4.73 10.92
C VAL A 200 11.82 -4.63 9.52
N GLY A 201 12.38 -3.81 8.63
CA GLY A 201 11.91 -3.71 7.25
C GLY A 201 12.78 -2.81 6.38
N VAL A 202 12.84 -3.12 5.08
CA VAL A 202 13.45 -2.29 4.04
C VAL A 202 12.40 -1.29 3.53
N PRO A 203 12.54 0.03 3.80
CA PRO A 203 11.51 1.04 3.54
C PRO A 203 11.05 1.04 2.09
N GLY A 204 9.75 0.81 1.89
CA GLY A 204 9.14 0.80 0.57
C GLY A 204 9.60 -0.32 -0.35
N VAL A 205 10.23 -1.36 0.18
CA VAL A 205 10.69 -2.53 -0.60
C VAL A 205 10.11 -3.81 -0.04
N MET A 206 10.46 -4.20 1.18
CA MET A 206 10.05 -5.48 1.77
C MET A 206 10.11 -5.43 3.29
N GLY A 207 9.14 -6.06 3.97
CA GLY A 207 9.17 -6.23 5.42
C GLY A 207 10.25 -7.22 5.88
N GLY A 208 10.52 -7.19 7.18
CA GLY A 208 11.30 -8.22 7.87
C GLY A 208 10.43 -9.41 8.24
N LEU A 209 11.02 -10.59 8.25
CA LEU A 209 10.33 -11.84 8.59
C LEU A 209 9.87 -11.89 10.05
N GLU A 210 10.71 -11.39 10.98
CA GLU A 210 10.46 -11.55 12.42
C GLU A 210 9.28 -10.72 12.95
N THR A 211 8.84 -9.69 12.22
CA THR A 211 7.77 -8.78 12.63
C THR A 211 6.54 -8.87 11.74
N GLU A 212 6.51 -9.87 10.85
CA GLU A 212 5.40 -10.11 9.95
C GLU A 212 4.11 -10.45 10.71
N VAL A 213 2.98 -10.06 10.14
CA VAL A 213 1.68 -10.54 10.61
C VAL A 213 1.52 -12.02 10.32
N THR A 214 0.97 -12.74 11.29
CA THR A 214 0.71 -14.19 11.23
C THR A 214 -0.73 -14.45 11.64
N ASP A 215 -1.17 -15.70 11.52
CA ASP A 215 -2.52 -16.11 11.94
C ASP A 215 -2.81 -15.82 13.41
N ASP A 216 -1.79 -15.73 14.26
CA ASP A 216 -1.93 -15.43 15.69
C ASP A 216 -1.87 -13.93 16.02
N THR A 217 -1.72 -13.05 15.02
CA THR A 217 -1.68 -11.60 15.23
C THR A 217 -3.04 -11.08 15.69
N THR A 218 -3.06 -10.43 16.86
CA THR A 218 -4.27 -9.79 17.43
C THR A 218 -4.19 -8.27 17.45
N SER A 219 -3.00 -7.71 17.24
CA SER A 219 -2.77 -6.27 17.19
C SER A 219 -1.68 -5.93 16.20
N LEU A 220 -1.82 -4.82 15.48
CA LEU A 220 -0.90 -4.43 14.43
C LEU A 220 -0.59 -2.94 14.44
N LEU A 221 0.60 -2.60 13.95
CA LEU A 221 0.92 -1.23 13.51
C LEU A 221 0.92 -1.19 11.98
N LEU A 222 0.01 -0.39 11.42
CA LEU A 222 -0.07 -0.13 10.00
C LEU A 222 0.81 1.06 9.64
N GLU A 223 1.84 0.80 8.84
CA GLU A 223 2.69 1.81 8.21
C GLU A 223 2.06 2.31 6.91
N SER A 224 2.06 3.63 6.75
CA SER A 224 2.03 4.29 5.44
C SER A 224 3.06 5.41 5.42
N ALA A 225 3.84 5.51 4.35
CA ALA A 225 4.98 6.43 4.32
C ALA A 225 5.23 7.06 2.94
N ASN A 226 5.99 8.15 2.94
CA ASN A 226 6.55 8.80 1.77
C ASN A 226 8.08 8.83 1.89
N PHE A 227 8.73 7.99 1.09
CA PHE A 227 10.19 7.90 1.03
C PHE A 227 10.75 8.62 -0.21
N VAL A 228 11.98 9.09 -0.13
CA VAL A 228 12.71 9.63 -1.29
C VAL A 228 12.94 8.51 -2.31
N ASN A 229 12.34 8.64 -3.50
CA ASN A 229 12.36 7.63 -4.56
C ASN A 229 13.77 7.11 -4.94
N LYS A 230 14.77 8.01 -5.01
CA LYS A 230 16.17 7.66 -5.33
C LYS A 230 16.78 6.76 -4.27
N VAL A 231 16.40 6.93 -3.00
CA VAL A 231 16.90 6.16 -1.87
C VAL A 231 16.31 4.75 -1.92
N VAL A 232 14.99 4.63 -2.11
CA VAL A 232 14.33 3.32 -2.30
C VAL A 232 14.95 2.57 -3.48
N ARG A 233 15.12 3.24 -4.64
CA ARG A 233 15.76 2.65 -5.83
C ARG A 233 17.18 2.16 -5.54
N LYS A 234 17.96 2.93 -4.80
CA LYS A 234 19.35 2.59 -4.45
C LYS A 234 19.36 1.36 -3.54
N THR A 235 18.59 1.38 -2.46
CA THR A 235 18.53 0.31 -1.46
C THR A 235 18.07 -1.00 -2.10
N ARG A 236 16.95 -1.00 -2.84
CA ARG A 236 16.43 -2.23 -3.45
C ARG A 236 17.41 -2.84 -4.46
N LYS A 237 18.15 -2.02 -5.21
CA LYS A 237 19.23 -2.50 -6.10
C LYS A 237 20.41 -3.08 -5.33
N GLN A 238 20.82 -2.44 -4.23
CA GLN A 238 21.92 -2.92 -3.39
C GLN A 238 21.60 -4.27 -2.74
N LEU A 239 20.35 -4.47 -2.34
CA LEU A 239 19.88 -5.70 -1.70
C LEU A 239 19.33 -6.75 -2.69
N GLY A 240 19.32 -6.45 -3.99
CA GLY A 240 18.80 -7.37 -5.01
C GLY A 240 17.30 -7.63 -4.93
N LEU A 241 16.53 -6.73 -4.30
CA LEU A 241 15.09 -6.88 -4.06
C LEU A 241 14.28 -6.12 -5.12
N SER A 242 13.10 -6.66 -5.48
CA SER A 242 12.14 -5.99 -6.35
C SER A 242 10.73 -6.42 -5.98
N THR A 243 9.86 -5.45 -5.71
CA THR A 243 8.46 -5.66 -5.28
C THR A 243 7.53 -4.63 -5.91
N GLU A 244 6.23 -4.92 -5.90
CA GLU A 244 5.16 -3.98 -6.30
C GLU A 244 5.22 -2.65 -5.53
N ALA A 245 5.61 -2.69 -4.26
CA ALA A 245 5.80 -1.50 -3.43
C ALA A 245 6.99 -0.67 -3.93
N SER A 246 8.15 -1.30 -4.15
CA SER A 246 9.35 -0.60 -4.63
C SER A 246 9.12 0.03 -6.00
N TYR A 247 8.38 -0.65 -6.88
CA TYR A 247 8.06 -0.17 -8.21
C TYR A 247 7.30 1.17 -8.19
N ARG A 248 6.37 1.32 -7.24
CA ARG A 248 5.60 2.55 -6.97
C ARG A 248 6.45 3.64 -6.35
N PHE A 249 7.16 3.32 -5.26
CA PHE A 249 8.01 4.31 -4.58
C PHE A 249 9.11 4.88 -5.49
N GLU A 250 9.68 4.08 -6.39
CA GLU A 250 10.65 4.56 -7.39
C GLU A 250 10.09 5.59 -8.37
N ARG A 251 8.78 5.57 -8.62
CA ARG A 251 8.06 6.50 -9.50
C ARG A 251 7.36 7.63 -8.74
N SER A 252 7.69 7.78 -7.46
CA SER A 252 7.10 8.74 -6.53
C SER A 252 5.67 8.38 -6.15
N VAL A 253 5.39 8.44 -4.85
CA VAL A 253 4.06 8.25 -4.29
C VAL A 253 3.59 9.61 -3.75
N ASP A 254 2.28 9.87 -3.83
CA ASP A 254 1.66 11.11 -3.34
C ASP A 254 1.89 11.27 -1.81
N PRO A 255 2.59 12.32 -1.35
CA PRO A 255 2.77 12.58 0.08
C PRO A 255 1.46 12.74 0.85
N ASP A 256 0.41 13.25 0.21
CA ASP A 256 -0.91 13.42 0.82
C ASP A 256 -1.71 12.09 0.85
N GLY A 257 -1.30 11.12 0.03
CA GLY A 257 -1.85 9.75 0.02
C GLY A 257 -1.58 8.97 1.29
N VAL A 258 -0.51 9.33 2.02
CA VAL A 258 -0.05 8.62 3.22
C VAL A 258 -1.14 8.47 4.28
N THR A 259 -1.87 9.55 4.60
CA THR A 259 -2.94 9.49 5.60
C THR A 259 -4.25 8.99 5.01
N ALA A 260 -4.50 9.22 3.72
CA ALA A 260 -5.70 8.73 3.05
C ALA A 260 -5.74 7.18 3.00
N ALA A 261 -4.60 6.55 2.74
CA ALA A 261 -4.50 5.10 2.64
C ALA A 261 -4.72 4.40 3.98
N THR A 262 -4.24 4.96 5.10
CA THR A 262 -4.50 4.38 6.42
C THR A 262 -5.99 4.45 6.77
N ARG A 263 -6.68 5.54 6.42
CA ARG A 263 -8.14 5.66 6.57
C ARG A 263 -8.89 4.68 5.71
N ARG A 264 -8.49 4.51 4.44
CA ARG A 264 -9.12 3.55 3.54
C ARG A 264 -8.95 2.11 4.01
N PHE A 265 -7.73 1.74 4.43
CA PHE A 265 -7.47 0.45 5.09
C PHE A 265 -8.39 0.25 6.30
N THR A 266 -8.50 1.28 7.16
CA THR A 266 -9.37 1.24 8.35
C THR A 266 -10.83 0.98 7.98
N GLN A 267 -11.37 1.70 6.98
CA GLN A 267 -12.74 1.52 6.52
C GLN A 267 -12.99 0.10 6.02
N LEU A 268 -12.08 -0.45 5.20
CA LEU A 268 -12.21 -1.80 4.66
C LEU A 268 -12.06 -2.87 5.76
N LEU A 269 -11.12 -2.69 6.68
CA LEU A 269 -10.95 -3.61 7.81
C LEU A 269 -12.21 -3.65 8.68
N LEU A 270 -12.78 -2.49 9.04
CA LEU A 270 -13.99 -2.42 9.87
C LEU A 270 -15.24 -2.94 9.16
N GLN A 271 -15.29 -2.94 7.82
CA GLN A 271 -16.35 -3.61 7.08
C GLN A 271 -16.32 -5.13 7.27
N VAL A 272 -15.13 -5.72 7.40
CA VAL A 272 -14.94 -7.17 7.59
C VAL A 272 -14.96 -7.54 9.07
N GLN A 273 -14.39 -6.69 9.92
CA GLN A 273 -14.24 -6.90 11.36
C GLN A 273 -14.72 -5.64 12.13
N PRO A 274 -16.04 -5.47 12.33
CA PRO A 274 -16.58 -4.28 12.98
C PRO A 274 -16.16 -4.07 14.45
N GLY A 275 -15.58 -5.09 15.08
CA GLY A 275 -15.15 -5.05 16.49
C GLY A 275 -13.68 -4.67 16.71
N VAL A 276 -12.93 -4.37 15.65
CA VAL A 276 -11.54 -3.89 15.77
C VAL A 276 -11.53 -2.44 16.29
N GLU A 277 -10.62 -2.14 17.22
CA GLU A 277 -10.42 -0.80 17.80
C GLU A 277 -9.19 -0.08 17.23
#